data_AF-A0A7Y4RFM3-F1
#
_entry.id   AF-A0A7Y4RFM3-F1
#
_cell.length_a   1.000
_cell.length_b   1.000
_cell.length_c   1.000
_cell.angle_alpha   90.00
_cell.angle_beta   90.00
_cell.angle_gamma   90.00
#
_symmetry.space_group_name_H-M   'P 1'
#
loop_
_entity.id
_entity.type
_entity.pdbx_description
1 polymer ?
#
loop_
_entity_poly.entity_id
_entity_poly.type
_entity_poly.pdbx_seq_one_letter_code
_entity_poly.pdbx_strand_id
1 'polypeptide(L)'
;MEQLKVERTIWIDAPRERVWQAITDPANLAQWLLPPALGADMKRDANGTILVSMGGMEIPVAVLEEVEPLRHVRSYGLPDHVIAVTYLLEEEKDGTRVTVTMSGFENLPADVHHDGIAPSGAAWEKGLANLKAFVTGAPLPFPEGYVAALFGYRRETEKSFAVERSIWIAAPRERVWMAITDPMQIERWFSPGQLWKLTTLEVGGKLFIPDPETGGETYVQVIKIIDPPKRFVTHALQATPGAGELTAYLLQEERDGTRLTITNSGYELLSGDERWSTMEQNAFGYGMMLENLRAYIESKDLPTPSGF
;
A
#
# COMPACT_ATOMS: atom_id res chain seq x y z
N MET A 1 -4.18 8.16 25.34
CA MET A 1 -4.88 7.73 24.11
C MET A 1 -4.88 6.22 24.13
N GLU A 2 -6.03 5.59 23.94
CA GLU A 2 -6.14 4.13 23.91
C GLU A 2 -5.53 3.61 22.61
N GLN A 3 -4.62 2.64 22.69
CA GLN A 3 -3.91 2.14 21.52
C GLN A 3 -4.86 1.24 20.71
N LEU A 4 -5.19 1.66 19.49
CA LEU A 4 -5.97 0.83 18.59
C LEU A 4 -5.06 -0.27 18.06
N LYS A 5 -5.39 -1.54 18.34
CA LYS A 5 -4.61 -2.69 17.87
C LYS A 5 -5.49 -3.83 17.41
N VAL A 6 -5.01 -4.55 16.40
CA VAL A 6 -5.55 -5.84 15.97
C VAL A 6 -4.58 -6.91 16.42
N GLU A 7 -5.04 -7.85 17.23
CA GLU A 7 -4.21 -8.96 17.71
C GLU A 7 -4.82 -10.29 17.28
N ARG A 8 -3.97 -11.22 16.86
CA ARG A 8 -4.34 -12.60 16.52
C ARG A 8 -3.28 -13.55 17.04
N THR A 9 -3.71 -14.73 17.45
CA THR A 9 -2.82 -15.78 17.96
C THR A 9 -3.16 -17.09 17.29
N ILE A 10 -2.14 -17.81 16.81
CA ILE A 10 -2.26 -19.16 16.27
C ILE A 10 -1.19 -20.07 16.88
N TRP A 11 -1.45 -21.37 16.86
CA TRP A 11 -0.46 -22.39 17.18
C TRP A 11 -0.08 -23.18 15.93
N ILE A 12 1.22 -23.38 15.73
CA ILE A 12 1.80 -24.08 14.60
C ILE A 12 2.62 -25.27 15.11
N ASP A 13 2.36 -26.44 14.54
CA ASP A 13 3.08 -27.70 14.82
C ASP A 13 4.45 -27.69 14.13
N ALA A 14 5.34 -26.83 14.60
CA ALA A 14 6.68 -26.67 14.06
C ALA A 14 7.61 -26.00 15.08
N PRO A 15 8.93 -26.29 15.01
CA PRO A 15 9.91 -25.64 15.84
C PRO A 15 9.98 -24.13 15.54
N ARG A 16 10.35 -23.36 16.56
CA ARG A 16 10.39 -21.91 16.52
C ARG A 16 11.32 -21.36 15.45
N GLU A 17 12.41 -22.08 15.15
CA GLU A 17 13.35 -21.76 14.07
C GLU A 17 12.69 -21.77 12.70
N ARG A 18 11.82 -22.76 12.43
CA ARG A 18 11.11 -22.87 11.15
C ARG A 18 10.07 -21.76 11.01
N VAL A 19 9.34 -21.47 12.09
CA VAL A 19 8.36 -20.37 12.11
C VAL A 19 9.04 -19.02 11.97
N TRP A 20 10.15 -18.81 12.67
CA TRP A 20 10.96 -17.60 12.58
C TRP A 20 11.45 -17.35 11.15
N GLN A 21 12.01 -18.38 10.50
CA GLN A 21 12.38 -18.29 9.09
C GLN A 21 11.17 -17.97 8.20
N ALA A 22 9.98 -18.50 8.49
CA ALA A 22 8.80 -18.23 7.68
C ALA A 22 8.32 -16.76 7.74
N ILE A 23 8.59 -16.05 8.84
CA ILE A 23 8.16 -14.66 9.04
C ILE A 23 9.29 -13.62 8.85
N THR A 24 10.54 -14.04 8.69
CA THR A 24 11.68 -13.12 8.55
C THR A 24 12.51 -13.30 7.28
N ASP A 25 12.49 -14.48 6.67
CA ASP A 25 13.19 -14.74 5.41
C ASP A 25 12.31 -14.29 4.23
N PRO A 26 12.81 -13.42 3.34
CA PRO A 26 12.03 -12.92 2.20
C PRO A 26 11.53 -14.01 1.27
N ALA A 27 12.36 -15.02 0.96
CA ALA A 27 11.95 -16.09 0.06
C ALA A 27 10.80 -16.91 0.67
N ASN A 28 10.80 -17.10 1.99
CA ASN A 28 9.69 -17.73 2.68
C ASN A 28 8.45 -16.83 2.77
N LEU A 29 8.62 -15.55 3.09
CA LEU A 29 7.52 -14.56 3.13
C LEU A 29 6.75 -14.55 1.81
N ALA A 30 7.48 -14.55 0.68
CA ALA A 30 6.90 -14.60 -0.66
C ALA A 30 5.97 -15.82 -0.85
N GLN A 31 6.26 -16.97 -0.23
CA GLN A 31 5.48 -18.20 -0.43
C GLN A 31 4.07 -18.15 0.16
N TRP A 32 3.82 -17.31 1.17
CA TRP A 32 2.51 -17.30 1.86
C TRP A 32 1.85 -15.92 1.89
N LEU A 33 2.61 -14.84 1.60
CA LEU A 33 2.08 -13.48 1.49
C LEU A 33 1.74 -13.06 0.06
N LEU A 34 2.46 -13.55 -0.95
CA LEU A 34 2.22 -13.17 -2.34
C LEU A 34 1.24 -14.14 -3.01
N PRO A 35 0.33 -13.66 -3.87
CA PRO A 35 -0.46 -14.54 -4.70
C PRO A 35 0.48 -15.20 -5.73
N PRO A 36 0.47 -16.54 -5.88
CA PRO A 36 1.33 -17.22 -6.86
C PRO A 36 1.16 -16.70 -8.29
N ALA A 37 -0.05 -16.26 -8.65
CA ALA A 37 -0.37 -15.71 -9.95
C ALA A 37 0.36 -14.39 -10.27
N LEU A 38 0.86 -13.67 -9.24
CA LEU A 38 1.62 -12.43 -9.44
C LEU A 38 3.02 -12.69 -10.03
N GLY A 39 3.56 -13.90 -9.85
CA GLY A 39 4.92 -14.22 -10.31
C GLY A 39 6.00 -13.33 -9.71
N ALA A 40 5.75 -12.80 -8.51
CA ALA A 40 6.66 -11.91 -7.79
C ALA A 40 7.42 -12.67 -6.70
N ASP A 41 8.61 -12.18 -6.37
CA ASP A 41 9.43 -12.65 -5.26
C ASP A 41 9.55 -11.56 -4.18
N MET A 42 10.17 -11.89 -3.05
CA MET A 42 10.59 -10.89 -2.07
C MET A 42 12.10 -10.93 -1.83
N LYS A 43 12.66 -9.76 -1.55
CA LYS A 43 14.08 -9.57 -1.20
C LYS A 43 14.20 -8.72 0.06
N ARG A 44 15.41 -8.73 0.63
CA ARG A 44 15.78 -7.81 1.70
C ARG A 44 17.03 -7.04 1.30
N ASP A 45 16.99 -5.72 1.43
CA ASP A 45 18.17 -4.87 1.18
C ASP A 45 19.11 -4.83 2.40
N ALA A 46 20.23 -4.12 2.25
CA ALA A 46 21.23 -3.95 3.30
C ALA A 46 20.72 -3.16 4.53
N ASN A 47 19.63 -2.39 4.38
CA ASN A 47 19.02 -1.60 5.45
C ASN A 47 17.93 -2.37 6.20
N GLY A 48 17.64 -3.60 5.77
CA GLY A 48 16.62 -4.44 6.37
C GLY A 48 15.22 -4.23 5.81
N THR A 49 15.08 -3.48 4.72
CA THR A 49 13.83 -3.27 3.98
C THR A 49 13.44 -4.54 3.22
N ILE A 50 12.20 -4.98 3.36
CA ILE A 50 11.57 -6.01 2.53
C ILE A 50 11.03 -5.36 1.26
N LEU A 51 11.41 -5.92 0.12
CA LEU A 51 10.99 -5.48 -1.19
C LEU A 51 10.24 -6.59 -1.91
N VAL A 52 9.12 -6.26 -2.57
CA VAL A 52 8.49 -7.12 -3.56
C VAL A 52 9.17 -6.90 -4.91
N SER A 53 9.66 -7.96 -5.53
CA SER A 53 10.32 -7.95 -6.83
C SER A 53 9.38 -8.49 -7.91
N MET A 54 9.01 -7.65 -8.89
CA MET A 54 8.09 -8.01 -9.96
C MET A 54 8.53 -7.38 -11.28
N GLY A 55 8.81 -8.21 -12.29
CA GLY A 55 9.15 -7.72 -13.64
C GLY A 55 10.36 -6.77 -13.69
N GLY A 56 11.34 -6.94 -12.79
CA GLY A 56 12.51 -6.07 -12.68
C GLY A 56 12.31 -4.81 -11.82
N MET A 57 11.09 -4.57 -11.33
CA MET A 57 10.81 -3.53 -10.34
C MET A 57 10.99 -4.07 -8.93
N GLU A 58 11.54 -3.24 -8.04
CA GLU A 58 11.68 -3.54 -6.61
C GLU A 58 10.87 -2.52 -5.81
N ILE A 59 9.86 -3.02 -5.09
CA ILE A 59 8.86 -2.20 -4.40
C ILE A 59 9.06 -2.37 -2.90
N PRO A 60 9.49 -1.33 -2.15
CA PRO A 60 9.63 -1.43 -0.71
C PRO A 60 8.25 -1.53 -0.05
N VAL A 61 8.04 -2.56 0.78
CA VAL A 61 6.75 -2.83 1.44
C VAL A 61 6.82 -2.77 2.95
N ALA A 62 7.95 -3.13 3.54
CA ALA A 62 8.12 -3.04 4.99
C ALA A 62 9.59 -2.86 5.35
N VAL A 63 9.86 -2.27 6.50
CA VAL A 63 11.19 -2.31 7.12
C VAL A 63 11.09 -3.10 8.42
N LEU A 64 11.99 -4.06 8.62
CA LEU A 64 12.06 -4.79 9.89
C LEU A 64 12.79 -3.93 10.91
N GLU A 65 12.14 -3.71 12.05
CA GLU A 65 12.69 -3.02 13.21
C GLU A 65 12.60 -3.95 14.43
N GLU A 66 13.41 -3.71 15.47
CA GLU A 66 13.35 -4.51 16.73
C GLU A 66 13.39 -6.04 16.49
N VAL A 67 14.52 -6.56 16.01
CA VAL A 67 14.70 -7.99 15.75
C VAL A 67 15.38 -8.68 16.93
N GLU A 68 14.62 -9.44 17.71
CA GLU A 68 15.13 -10.42 18.66
C GLU A 68 15.00 -11.84 18.05
N PRO A 69 16.11 -12.42 17.56
CA PRO A 69 16.07 -13.71 16.86
C PRO A 69 15.28 -14.78 17.61
N LEU A 70 14.43 -15.49 16.86
CA LEU A 70 13.55 -16.56 17.35
C LEU A 70 12.47 -16.13 18.33
N ARG A 71 12.32 -14.84 18.66
CA ARG A 71 11.40 -14.41 19.71
C ARG A 71 10.48 -13.30 19.27
N HIS A 72 11.03 -12.24 18.69
CA HIS A 72 10.28 -11.03 18.43
C HIS A 72 10.81 -10.33 17.18
N VAL A 73 9.90 -9.93 16.30
CA VAL A 73 10.24 -9.04 15.18
C VAL A 73 9.12 -8.02 15.04
N ARG A 74 9.50 -6.76 14.95
CA ARG A 74 8.61 -5.68 14.54
C ARG A 74 8.92 -5.29 13.10
N SER A 75 7.91 -4.79 12.41
CA SER A 75 8.11 -4.19 11.10
C SER A 75 7.15 -3.03 10.93
N TYR A 76 7.54 -2.08 10.09
CA TYR A 76 6.71 -0.94 9.73
C TYR A 76 6.38 -0.99 8.26
N GLY A 77 5.10 -0.79 7.92
CA GLY A 77 4.65 -0.64 6.55
C GLY A 77 5.25 0.62 5.93
N LEU A 78 5.79 0.49 4.72
CA LEU A 78 6.32 1.62 3.95
C LEU A 78 5.23 2.21 3.05
N PRO A 79 5.27 3.49 2.63
CA PRO A 79 6.34 4.46 2.90
C PRO A 79 6.08 5.37 4.11
N ASP A 80 4.96 5.23 4.82
CA ASP A 80 4.59 6.16 5.90
C ASP A 80 5.14 5.80 7.28
N HIS A 81 5.57 4.56 7.48
CA HIS A 81 6.02 4.03 8.77
C HIS A 81 4.98 4.18 9.90
N VAL A 82 3.69 4.16 9.57
CA VAL A 82 2.61 4.37 10.55
C VAL A 82 2.18 3.05 11.17
N ILE A 83 1.88 2.06 10.34
CA ILE A 83 1.36 0.77 10.80
C ILE A 83 2.53 -0.15 11.14
N ALA A 84 2.56 -0.60 12.39
CA ALA A 84 3.53 -1.57 12.88
C ALA A 84 2.91 -2.95 13.01
N VAL A 85 3.58 -3.96 12.43
CA VAL A 85 3.27 -5.39 12.61
C VAL A 85 4.32 -6.01 13.49
N THR A 86 3.90 -6.61 14.59
CA THR A 86 4.76 -7.27 15.57
C THR A 86 4.43 -8.74 15.64
N TYR A 87 5.42 -9.60 15.46
CA TYR A 87 5.32 -11.02 15.77
C TYR A 87 6.03 -11.33 17.09
N LEU A 88 5.36 -12.12 17.93
CA LEU A 88 5.92 -12.74 19.13
C LEU A 88 5.81 -14.25 18.97
N LEU A 89 6.95 -14.94 19.15
CA LEU A 89 7.06 -16.39 19.08
C LEU A 89 7.36 -16.97 20.46
N GLU A 90 6.53 -17.91 20.89
CA GLU A 90 6.68 -18.62 22.15
C GLU A 90 6.60 -20.13 21.92
N GLU A 91 7.44 -20.90 22.59
CA GLU A 91 7.31 -22.35 22.58
C GLU A 91 6.07 -22.76 23.37
N GLU A 92 5.21 -23.57 22.77
CA GLU A 92 4.00 -24.09 23.41
C GLU A 92 3.70 -25.48 22.85
N LYS A 93 3.49 -26.49 23.72
CA LYS A 93 3.05 -27.85 23.35
C LYS A 93 3.90 -28.48 22.22
N ASP A 94 5.22 -28.42 22.34
CA ASP A 94 6.19 -28.90 21.35
C ASP A 94 6.11 -28.24 19.96
N GLY A 95 5.30 -27.19 19.82
CA GLY A 95 5.21 -26.32 18.66
C GLY A 95 5.47 -24.85 19.03
N THR A 96 4.99 -23.95 18.18
CA THR A 96 5.18 -22.52 18.36
C THR A 96 3.84 -21.79 18.40
N ARG A 97 3.60 -21.04 19.48
CA ARG A 97 2.57 -20.01 19.51
C ARG A 97 3.10 -18.76 18.80
N VAL A 98 2.34 -18.30 17.81
CA VAL A 98 2.59 -17.04 17.09
C VAL A 98 1.52 -16.06 17.50
N THR A 99 1.90 -14.97 18.13
CA THR A 99 1.03 -13.81 18.33
C THR A 99 1.46 -12.72 17.38
N VAL A 100 0.52 -12.23 16.56
CA VAL A 100 0.73 -11.09 15.69
C VAL A 100 -0.13 -9.91 16.17
N THR A 101 0.49 -8.75 16.25
CA THR A 101 -0.15 -7.50 16.66
C THR A 101 0.09 -6.44 15.60
N MET A 102 -0.98 -5.85 15.09
CA MET A 102 -0.95 -4.67 14.24
C MET A 102 -1.36 -3.46 15.08
N SER A 103 -0.59 -2.38 15.03
CA SER A 103 -0.77 -1.18 15.86
C SER A 103 -0.40 0.09 15.08
N GLY A 104 -0.74 1.26 15.63
CA GLY A 104 -0.45 2.56 15.01
C GLY A 104 -1.63 3.17 14.26
N PHE A 105 -2.80 2.51 14.26
CA PHE A 105 -4.02 3.01 13.63
C PHE A 105 -4.45 4.36 14.20
N GLU A 106 -4.15 4.64 15.46
CA GLU A 106 -4.46 5.90 16.11
C GLU A 106 -3.79 7.13 15.47
N ASN A 107 -2.73 6.89 14.68
CA ASN A 107 -2.00 7.92 13.94
C ASN A 107 -2.55 8.12 12.52
N LEU A 108 -3.50 7.27 12.08
CA LEU A 108 -4.24 7.49 10.83
C LEU A 108 -5.34 8.56 11.04
N PRO A 109 -5.89 9.14 9.97
CA PRO A 109 -7.07 10.00 10.07
C PRO A 109 -8.25 9.30 10.76
N ALA A 110 -9.04 10.03 11.55
CA ALA A 110 -10.07 9.45 12.41
C ALA A 110 -11.18 8.66 11.68
N ASP A 111 -11.45 9.00 10.42
CA ASP A 111 -12.41 8.27 9.57
C ASP A 111 -11.86 6.90 9.11
N VAL A 112 -10.55 6.66 9.24
CA VAL A 112 -9.86 5.43 8.83
C VAL A 112 -9.75 4.43 9.97
N HIS A 113 -9.88 4.88 11.23
CA HIS A 113 -9.66 4.04 12.41
C HIS A 113 -10.54 2.79 12.41
N HIS A 114 -11.85 2.93 12.20
CA HIS A 114 -12.77 1.79 12.21
C HIS A 114 -12.70 0.94 10.93
N ASP A 115 -12.55 1.61 9.78
CA ASP A 115 -12.53 0.98 8.46
C ASP A 115 -11.24 0.20 8.17
N GLY A 116 -10.14 0.52 8.86
CA GLY A 116 -8.89 -0.23 8.77
C GLY A 116 -8.83 -1.45 9.71
N ILE A 117 -9.43 -1.35 10.90
CA ILE A 117 -9.27 -2.37 11.97
C ILE A 117 -10.03 -3.67 11.67
N ALA A 118 -11.32 -3.58 11.29
CA ALA A 118 -12.15 -4.77 11.12
C ALA A 118 -11.72 -5.66 9.91
N PRO A 119 -11.45 -5.10 8.72
CA PRO A 119 -11.01 -5.89 7.57
C PRO A 119 -9.62 -6.50 7.74
N SER A 120 -8.73 -5.80 8.44
CA SER A 120 -7.41 -6.33 8.79
C SER A 120 -7.52 -7.64 9.58
N GLY A 121 -8.54 -7.77 10.44
CA GLY A 121 -8.77 -9.00 11.21
C GLY A 121 -9.01 -10.24 10.33
N ALA A 122 -9.89 -10.13 9.33
CA ALA A 122 -10.20 -11.23 8.41
C ALA A 122 -9.01 -11.57 7.49
N ALA A 123 -8.28 -10.55 7.03
CA ALA A 123 -7.06 -10.77 6.24
C ALA A 123 -5.96 -11.46 7.07
N TRP A 124 -5.79 -11.09 8.35
CA TRP A 124 -4.86 -11.76 9.26
C TRP A 124 -5.26 -13.22 9.51
N GLU A 125 -6.55 -13.54 9.65
CA GLU A 125 -6.99 -14.92 9.82
C GLU A 125 -6.60 -15.79 8.62
N LYS A 126 -6.80 -15.30 7.41
CA LYS A 126 -6.38 -16.00 6.19
C LYS A 126 -4.85 -16.06 6.03
N GLY A 127 -4.17 -14.95 6.23
CA GLY A 127 -2.70 -14.88 6.15
C GLY A 127 -2.02 -15.81 7.15
N LEU A 128 -2.52 -15.88 8.39
CA LEU A 128 -2.03 -16.80 9.41
C LEU A 128 -2.36 -18.26 9.09
N ALA A 129 -3.50 -18.54 8.45
CA ALA A 129 -3.80 -19.89 7.95
C ALA A 129 -2.82 -20.30 6.84
N ASN A 130 -2.47 -19.38 5.93
CA ASN A 130 -1.42 -19.61 4.92
C ASN A 130 -0.03 -19.81 5.54
N LEU A 131 0.36 -18.97 6.51
CA LEU A 131 1.61 -19.13 7.25
C LEU A 131 1.70 -20.52 7.88
N LYS A 132 0.63 -20.95 8.57
CA LYS A 132 0.55 -22.28 9.16
C LYS A 132 0.70 -23.38 8.11
N ALA A 133 -0.05 -23.30 7.02
CA ALA A 133 0.01 -24.27 5.93
C ALA A 133 1.41 -24.36 5.32
N PHE A 134 2.03 -23.21 5.01
CA PHE A 134 3.39 -23.12 4.49
C PHE A 134 4.43 -23.74 5.44
N VAL A 135 4.34 -23.44 6.74
CA VAL A 135 5.25 -23.99 7.74
C VAL A 135 5.12 -25.51 7.84
N THR A 136 3.89 -26.04 7.81
CA THR A 136 3.63 -27.49 7.91
C THR A 136 3.71 -28.25 6.58
N GLY A 137 4.05 -27.58 5.47
CA GLY A 137 4.13 -28.21 4.15
C GLY A 137 2.78 -28.59 3.53
N ALA A 138 1.70 -27.94 3.95
CA ALA A 138 0.36 -28.12 3.38
C ALA A 138 0.09 -27.10 2.27
N PRO A 139 -0.85 -27.38 1.34
CA PRO A 139 -1.31 -26.40 0.37
C PRO A 139 -1.91 -25.16 1.05
N LEU A 140 -1.68 -23.98 0.46
CA LEU A 140 -2.24 -22.74 0.98
C LEU A 140 -3.78 -22.75 0.89
N PRO A 141 -4.51 -22.58 2.00
CA PRO A 141 -5.97 -22.57 1.98
C PRO A 141 -6.55 -21.34 1.27
N PHE A 142 -5.80 -20.23 1.21
CA PHE A 142 -6.25 -18.98 0.61
C PHE A 142 -5.13 -18.37 -0.24
N PRO A 143 -4.85 -18.88 -1.46
CA PRO A 143 -3.70 -18.46 -2.28
C PRO A 143 -3.80 -17.03 -2.88
N GLU A 144 -4.62 -16.17 -2.27
CA GLU A 144 -4.70 -14.74 -2.55
C GLU A 144 -3.48 -13.97 -1.99
N GLY A 145 -3.28 -12.73 -2.44
CA GLY A 145 -2.23 -11.85 -1.91
C GLY A 145 -2.66 -11.15 -0.62
N TYR A 146 -1.71 -10.96 0.29
CA TYR A 146 -1.95 -10.36 1.60
C TYR A 146 -0.99 -9.22 1.96
N VAL A 147 -0.03 -8.85 1.11
CA VAL A 147 0.94 -7.79 1.43
C VAL A 147 0.20 -6.47 1.66
N ALA A 148 -0.73 -6.09 0.78
CA ALA A 148 -1.47 -4.86 0.98
C ALA A 148 -2.36 -4.87 2.23
N ALA A 149 -2.96 -6.03 2.54
CA ALA A 149 -3.80 -6.16 3.71
C ALA A 149 -3.01 -6.18 5.03
N LEU A 150 -1.81 -6.76 5.02
CA LEU A 150 -1.02 -6.99 6.24
C LEU A 150 0.02 -5.90 6.48
N PHE A 151 0.38 -5.09 5.48
CA PHE A 151 1.25 -3.92 5.63
C PHE A 151 0.50 -2.57 5.57
N GLY A 152 -0.84 -2.59 5.76
CA GLY A 152 -1.63 -1.39 6.06
C GLY A 152 -2.08 -0.55 4.87
N TYR A 153 -2.19 -1.13 3.67
CA TYR A 153 -2.50 -0.41 2.42
C TYR A 153 -3.98 -0.46 2.01
N ARG A 154 -4.81 -1.19 2.74
CA ARG A 154 -6.17 -1.55 2.33
C ARG A 154 -7.21 -1.00 3.30
N ARG A 155 -8.22 -0.30 2.76
CA ARG A 155 -9.42 0.15 3.47
C ARG A 155 -10.64 -0.59 2.93
N GLU A 156 -11.39 -1.24 3.80
CA GLU A 156 -12.60 -1.95 3.40
C GLU A 156 -13.75 -1.56 4.32
N THR A 157 -14.86 -1.17 3.72
CA THR A 157 -16.10 -0.86 4.44
C THR A 157 -17.21 -1.77 3.92
N GLU A 158 -18.31 -1.87 4.67
CA GLU A 158 -19.49 -2.63 4.22
C GLU A 158 -20.06 -2.16 2.87
N LYS A 159 -19.73 -0.94 2.43
CA LYS A 159 -20.31 -0.30 1.25
C LYS A 159 -19.30 0.00 0.14
N SER A 160 -18.01 -0.03 0.43
CA SER A 160 -16.97 0.28 -0.55
C SER A 160 -15.64 -0.37 -0.26
N PHE A 161 -14.92 -0.67 -1.33
CA PHE A 161 -13.55 -1.16 -1.32
C PHE A 161 -12.62 -0.04 -1.77
N ALA A 162 -11.55 0.20 -1.01
CA ALA A 162 -10.57 1.21 -1.33
C ALA A 162 -9.14 0.78 -0.98
N VAL A 163 -8.20 1.29 -1.74
CA VAL A 163 -6.77 1.28 -1.41
C VAL A 163 -6.44 2.64 -0.84
N GLU A 164 -5.81 2.69 0.32
CA GLU A 164 -5.38 3.94 0.94
C GLU A 164 -3.90 3.87 1.26
N ARG A 165 -3.16 4.90 0.85
CA ARG A 165 -1.72 5.02 1.07
C ARG A 165 -1.40 6.42 1.53
N SER A 166 -0.45 6.55 2.46
CA SER A 166 0.04 7.86 2.88
C SER A 166 1.56 7.95 2.80
N ILE A 167 2.09 9.17 2.81
CA ILE A 167 3.52 9.44 2.98
C ILE A 167 3.69 10.82 3.64
N TRP A 168 4.74 10.98 4.45
CA TRP A 168 5.18 12.29 4.91
C TRP A 168 6.21 12.87 3.94
N ILE A 169 6.04 14.15 3.61
CA ILE A 169 6.90 14.88 2.67
C ILE A 169 7.45 16.11 3.39
N ALA A 170 8.77 16.32 3.32
CA ALA A 170 9.46 17.47 3.93
C ALA A 170 9.22 18.79 3.15
N ALA A 171 7.95 19.17 2.98
CA ALA A 171 7.54 20.35 2.24
C ALA A 171 6.18 20.90 2.73
N PRO A 172 5.93 22.22 2.55
CA PRO A 172 4.63 22.82 2.87
C PRO A 172 3.53 22.32 1.92
N ARG A 173 2.27 22.38 2.38
CA ARG A 173 1.11 21.85 1.64
C ARG A 173 0.96 22.47 0.26
N GLU A 174 1.27 23.74 0.11
CA GLU A 174 1.20 24.47 -1.16
C GLU A 174 2.15 23.86 -2.21
N ARG A 175 3.36 23.45 -1.79
CA ARG A 175 4.34 22.82 -2.68
C ARG A 175 3.88 21.43 -3.13
N VAL A 176 3.33 20.65 -2.20
CA VAL A 176 2.76 19.32 -2.50
C VAL A 176 1.54 19.45 -3.41
N TRP A 177 0.65 20.41 -3.10
CA TRP A 177 -0.54 20.72 -3.91
C TRP A 177 -0.18 21.04 -5.35
N MET A 178 0.80 21.92 -5.57
CA MET A 178 1.28 22.22 -6.92
C MET A 178 1.79 20.97 -7.63
N ALA A 179 2.55 20.10 -6.95
CA ALA A 179 3.08 18.88 -7.56
C ALA A 179 2.00 17.91 -8.05
N ILE A 180 0.83 17.85 -7.39
CA ILE A 180 -0.27 16.94 -7.73
C ILE A 180 -1.36 17.57 -8.62
N THR A 181 -1.33 18.89 -8.83
CA THR A 181 -2.35 19.60 -9.63
C THR A 181 -1.81 20.26 -10.90
N ASP A 182 -0.51 20.56 -10.96
CA ASP A 182 0.15 21.16 -12.12
C ASP A 182 0.59 20.07 -13.12
N PRO A 183 0.03 20.05 -14.36
CA PRO A 183 0.40 19.08 -15.38
C PRO A 183 1.90 19.01 -15.68
N MET A 184 2.57 20.17 -15.67
CA MET A 184 4.00 20.22 -15.95
C MET A 184 4.83 19.54 -14.88
N GLN A 185 4.32 19.48 -13.65
CA GLN A 185 4.99 18.81 -12.53
C GLN A 185 4.61 17.35 -12.46
N ILE A 186 3.34 17.01 -12.73
CA ILE A 186 2.88 15.61 -12.83
C ILE A 186 3.74 14.85 -13.86
N GLU A 187 4.03 15.45 -15.02
CA GLU A 187 4.96 14.88 -15.99
C GLU A 187 6.32 14.54 -15.37
N ARG A 188 6.84 15.33 -14.42
CA ARG A 188 8.19 15.13 -13.87
C ARG A 188 8.33 13.92 -12.97
N TRP A 189 7.25 13.50 -12.30
CA TRP A 189 7.33 12.47 -11.25
C TRP A 189 6.38 11.29 -11.47
N PHE A 190 5.23 11.51 -12.11
CA PHE A 190 4.24 10.45 -12.36
C PHE A 190 4.55 9.70 -13.65
N SER A 191 4.74 10.41 -14.77
CA SER A 191 4.98 9.79 -16.08
C SER A 191 5.97 10.62 -16.91
N PRO A 192 7.28 10.54 -16.60
CA PRO A 192 8.34 11.26 -17.30
C PRO A 192 8.26 11.10 -18.82
N GLY A 193 8.18 12.24 -19.53
CA GLY A 193 8.10 12.27 -20.99
C GLY A 193 6.68 12.21 -21.57
N GLN A 194 5.64 12.12 -20.75
CA GLN A 194 4.24 12.23 -21.17
C GLN A 194 3.70 13.64 -20.94
N LEU A 195 3.22 14.28 -22.01
CA LEU A 195 2.70 15.65 -21.93
C LEU A 195 1.29 15.66 -21.34
N TRP A 196 1.17 16.02 -20.07
CA TRP A 196 -0.13 16.23 -19.45
C TRP A 196 -0.72 17.60 -19.81
N LYS A 197 -2.04 17.64 -20.00
CA LYS A 197 -2.81 18.87 -20.19
C LYS A 197 -3.93 18.97 -19.17
N LEU A 198 -4.20 20.19 -18.74
CA LEU A 198 -5.33 20.54 -17.88
C LEU A 198 -6.23 21.53 -18.61
N THR A 199 -7.53 21.27 -18.65
CA THR A 199 -8.49 22.23 -19.23
C THR A 199 -8.74 23.42 -18.32
N THR A 200 -9.05 23.14 -17.04
CA THR A 200 -9.23 24.13 -15.97
C THR A 200 -8.98 23.46 -14.63
N LEU A 201 -8.47 24.19 -13.65
CA LEU A 201 -8.30 23.71 -12.28
C LEU A 201 -9.57 23.99 -11.45
N GLU A 202 -10.70 23.48 -11.92
CA GLU A 202 -12.02 23.65 -11.31
C GLU A 202 -12.82 22.35 -11.42
N VAL A 203 -13.93 22.22 -10.68
CA VAL A 203 -14.83 21.06 -10.79
C VAL A 203 -15.31 20.90 -12.25
N GLY A 204 -15.18 19.69 -12.79
CA GLY A 204 -15.47 19.36 -14.18
C GLY A 204 -14.27 19.56 -15.13
N GLY A 205 -13.19 20.19 -14.67
CA GLY A 205 -11.91 20.23 -15.38
C GLY A 205 -11.33 18.84 -15.63
N LYS A 206 -10.53 18.71 -16.68
CA LYS A 206 -9.95 17.43 -17.12
C LYS A 206 -8.43 17.53 -17.15
N LEU A 207 -7.78 16.61 -16.47
CA LEU A 207 -6.37 16.30 -16.59
C LEU A 207 -6.23 15.07 -17.50
N PHE A 208 -5.46 15.17 -18.59
CA PHE A 208 -5.39 14.11 -19.61
C PHE A 208 -4.07 14.14 -20.38
N ILE A 209 -3.78 13.07 -21.10
CA ILE A 209 -2.69 13.00 -22.08
C ILE A 209 -3.31 13.10 -23.49
N PRO A 210 -2.86 14.03 -24.35
CA PRO A 210 -3.31 14.07 -25.73
C PRO A 210 -2.66 12.93 -26.52
N ASP A 211 -3.48 12.17 -27.24
CA ASP A 211 -3.01 11.14 -28.16
C ASP A 211 -2.26 11.79 -29.32
N PRO A 212 -0.99 11.40 -29.59
CA PRO A 212 -0.15 12.07 -30.58
C PRO A 212 -0.60 11.80 -32.03
N GLU A 213 -1.34 10.71 -32.28
CA GLU A 213 -1.77 10.32 -33.62
C GLU A 213 -3.15 10.88 -33.98
N THR A 214 -4.08 10.80 -33.03
CA THR A 214 -5.50 11.13 -33.24
C THR A 214 -5.88 12.50 -32.68
N GLY A 215 -5.08 13.07 -31.77
CA GLY A 215 -5.43 14.26 -31.01
C GLY A 215 -6.53 14.03 -29.97
N GLY A 216 -6.95 12.79 -29.76
CA GLY A 216 -7.91 12.39 -28.73
C GLY A 216 -7.38 12.56 -27.31
N GLU A 217 -8.24 12.41 -26.31
CA GLU A 217 -7.86 12.47 -24.90
C GLU A 217 -7.76 11.06 -24.33
N THR A 218 -6.60 10.72 -23.76
CA THR A 218 -6.35 9.44 -23.07
C THR A 218 -6.06 9.70 -21.59
N TYR A 219 -6.22 8.66 -20.76
CA TYR A 219 -6.00 8.73 -19.30
C TYR A 219 -6.75 9.88 -18.60
N VAL A 220 -7.99 10.13 -19.04
CA VAL A 220 -8.74 11.32 -18.61
C VAL A 220 -9.19 11.22 -17.15
N GLN A 221 -8.71 12.18 -16.35
CA GLN A 221 -9.06 12.40 -14.96
C GLN A 221 -9.93 13.65 -14.83
N VAL A 222 -11.21 13.48 -14.49
CA VAL A 222 -12.17 14.58 -14.30
C VAL A 222 -12.15 15.02 -12.84
N ILE A 223 -11.94 16.31 -12.59
CA ILE A 223 -11.95 16.90 -11.26
C ILE A 223 -13.38 16.88 -10.71
N LYS A 224 -13.56 16.21 -9.56
CA LYS A 224 -14.84 16.11 -8.84
C LYS A 224 -14.90 17.03 -7.63
N ILE A 225 -13.80 17.15 -6.90
CA ILE A 225 -13.67 18.01 -5.72
C ILE A 225 -12.34 18.72 -5.80
N ILE A 226 -12.34 20.01 -5.49
CA ILE A 226 -11.13 20.81 -5.34
C ILE A 226 -11.31 21.80 -4.17
N ASP A 227 -10.44 21.71 -3.17
CA ASP A 227 -10.37 22.58 -1.99
C ASP A 227 -8.88 22.84 -1.69
N PRO A 228 -8.25 23.82 -2.36
CA PRO A 228 -6.80 24.07 -2.22
C PRO A 228 -6.40 24.59 -0.83
N PRO A 229 -5.25 24.20 -0.27
CA PRO A 229 -4.37 23.10 -0.65
C PRO A 229 -4.67 21.81 0.13
N LYS A 230 -5.95 21.52 0.43
CA LYS A 230 -6.37 20.48 1.38
C LYS A 230 -6.84 19.21 0.70
N ARG A 231 -7.67 19.30 -0.34
CA ARG A 231 -8.34 18.14 -0.93
C ARG A 231 -8.51 18.26 -2.44
N PHE A 232 -8.14 17.21 -3.15
CA PHE A 232 -8.27 17.09 -4.60
C PHE A 232 -8.83 15.71 -4.93
N VAL A 233 -9.91 15.61 -5.71
CA VAL A 233 -10.52 14.33 -6.07
C VAL A 233 -10.76 14.27 -7.57
N THR A 234 -10.26 13.21 -8.21
CA THR A 234 -10.44 12.95 -9.63
C THR A 234 -11.23 11.67 -9.87
N HIS A 235 -11.89 11.61 -11.03
CA HIS A 235 -12.61 10.45 -11.53
C HIS A 235 -12.08 10.05 -12.91
N ALA A 236 -11.69 8.79 -13.08
CA ALA A 236 -11.22 8.27 -14.36
C ALA A 236 -12.39 8.00 -15.32
N LEU A 237 -12.40 8.55 -16.53
CA LEU A 237 -13.51 8.32 -17.50
C LEU A 237 -13.41 7.02 -18.29
N GLN A 238 -12.20 6.49 -18.47
CA GLN A 238 -11.92 5.28 -19.25
C GLN A 238 -11.46 4.12 -18.35
N ALA A 239 -11.91 4.09 -17.10
CA ALA A 239 -11.61 2.97 -16.21
C ALA A 239 -12.26 1.69 -16.78
N THR A 240 -11.44 0.72 -17.18
CA THR A 240 -11.86 -0.68 -17.27
C THR A 240 -12.58 -1.02 -15.96
N PRO A 241 -13.69 -1.79 -15.95
CA PRO A 241 -14.35 -2.19 -14.72
C PRO A 241 -13.33 -2.72 -13.70
N GLY A 242 -13.22 -2.07 -12.53
CA GLY A 242 -12.28 -2.42 -11.48
C GLY A 242 -10.93 -1.69 -11.45
N ALA A 243 -10.62 -0.85 -12.42
CA ALA A 243 -9.60 0.18 -12.25
C ALA A 243 -10.23 1.28 -11.40
N GLY A 244 -9.80 1.46 -10.15
CA GLY A 244 -10.47 2.35 -9.19
C GLY A 244 -10.91 3.69 -9.80
N GLU A 245 -12.22 3.93 -9.74
CA GLU A 245 -12.92 4.99 -10.45
C GLU A 245 -12.61 6.38 -9.87
N LEU A 246 -12.38 6.47 -8.56
CA LEU A 246 -12.16 7.71 -7.84
C LEU A 246 -10.81 7.70 -7.13
N THR A 247 -10.00 8.74 -7.35
CA THR A 247 -8.76 8.96 -6.60
C THR A 247 -8.87 10.26 -5.82
N ALA A 248 -8.79 10.17 -4.50
CA ALA A 248 -8.83 11.29 -3.58
C ALA A 248 -7.46 11.53 -2.95
N TYR A 249 -7.00 12.77 -3.00
CA TYR A 249 -5.78 13.27 -2.36
C TYR A 249 -6.19 14.16 -1.18
N LEU A 250 -5.64 13.89 -0.01
CA LEU A 250 -5.83 14.66 1.22
C LEU A 250 -4.47 15.12 1.73
N LEU A 251 -4.32 16.42 1.97
CA LEU A 251 -3.09 17.05 2.44
C LEU A 251 -3.31 17.61 3.85
N GLN A 252 -2.58 17.06 4.82
CA GLN A 252 -2.61 17.49 6.21
C GLN A 252 -1.25 18.03 6.61
N GLU A 253 -1.25 19.18 7.31
CA GLU A 253 -0.05 19.65 7.98
C GLU A 253 0.32 18.67 9.08
N GLU A 254 1.56 18.21 9.06
CA GLU A 254 2.07 17.32 10.09
C GLU A 254 3.54 17.63 10.34
N ARG A 255 3.85 18.05 11.58
CA ARG A 255 5.17 18.56 11.96
C ARG A 255 5.57 19.71 11.00
N ASP A 256 6.82 19.74 10.57
CA ASP A 256 7.35 20.72 9.62
C ASP A 256 7.18 20.28 8.14
N GLY A 257 6.18 19.45 7.85
CA GLY A 257 5.93 18.92 6.52
C GLY A 257 4.45 18.63 6.24
N THR A 258 4.20 17.82 5.22
CA THR A 258 2.86 17.47 4.78
C THR A 258 2.68 15.97 4.76
N ARG A 259 1.63 15.48 5.42
CA ARG A 259 1.09 14.13 5.18
C ARG A 259 0.20 14.20 3.95
N LEU A 260 0.57 13.46 2.92
CA LEU A 260 -0.27 13.22 1.75
C LEU A 260 -0.88 11.84 1.86
N THR A 261 -2.20 11.76 1.86
CA THR A 261 -2.97 10.51 1.79
C THR A 261 -3.67 10.42 0.45
N ILE A 262 -3.59 9.25 -0.17
CA ILE A 262 -4.24 8.92 -1.43
C ILE A 262 -5.18 7.75 -1.19
N THR A 263 -6.46 7.96 -1.47
CA THR A 263 -7.50 6.93 -1.40
C THR A 263 -8.00 6.68 -2.82
N ASN A 264 -7.85 5.45 -3.30
CA ASN A 264 -8.40 5.00 -4.58
C ASN A 264 -9.55 4.03 -4.31
N SER A 265 -10.74 4.28 -4.88
CA SER A 265 -11.97 3.52 -4.63
C SER A 265 -12.70 3.19 -5.92
N GLY A 266 -13.66 2.27 -5.89
CA GLY A 266 -14.43 1.85 -7.07
C GLY A 266 -14.23 0.37 -7.47
N TYR A 267 -13.93 -0.50 -6.51
CA TYR A 267 -13.65 -1.92 -6.77
C TYR A 267 -14.87 -2.84 -6.55
N GLU A 268 -16.05 -2.28 -6.28
CA GLU A 268 -17.27 -3.00 -5.92
C GLU A 268 -17.80 -3.87 -7.07
N LEU A 269 -17.51 -3.46 -8.32
CA LEU A 269 -17.97 -4.15 -9.53
C LEU A 269 -17.09 -5.37 -9.92
N LEU A 270 -15.91 -5.52 -9.31
CA LEU A 270 -15.04 -6.68 -9.54
C LEU A 270 -15.56 -7.92 -8.83
N SER A 271 -15.30 -9.11 -9.39
CA SER A 271 -15.45 -10.38 -8.67
C SER A 271 -14.48 -10.46 -7.48
N GLY A 272 -14.73 -11.32 -6.49
CA GLY A 272 -13.90 -11.39 -5.27
C GLY A 272 -12.41 -11.60 -5.53
N ASP A 273 -12.05 -12.53 -6.42
CA ASP A 273 -10.66 -12.89 -6.72
C ASP A 273 -9.96 -11.80 -7.57
N GLU A 274 -10.66 -11.26 -8.57
CA GLU A 274 -10.15 -10.15 -9.38
C GLU A 274 -9.98 -8.88 -8.55
N ARG A 275 -10.91 -8.63 -7.62
CA ARG A 275 -10.86 -7.49 -6.70
C ARG A 275 -9.60 -7.53 -5.84
N TRP A 276 -9.29 -8.67 -5.24
CA TRP A 276 -8.12 -8.77 -4.36
C TRP A 276 -6.81 -8.60 -5.11
N SER A 277 -6.66 -9.27 -6.25
CA SER A 277 -5.45 -9.12 -7.05
C SER A 277 -5.27 -7.68 -7.58
N THR A 278 -6.36 -7.02 -7.99
CA THR A 278 -6.32 -5.63 -8.48
C THR A 278 -6.00 -4.64 -7.36
N MET A 279 -6.64 -4.77 -6.18
CA MET A 279 -6.35 -3.92 -5.03
C MET A 279 -4.90 -4.08 -4.56
N GLU A 280 -4.37 -5.30 -4.58
CA GLU A 280 -2.97 -5.59 -4.23
C GLU A 280 -2.01 -4.86 -5.18
N GLN A 281 -2.22 -4.99 -6.50
CA GLN A 281 -1.40 -4.33 -7.52
C GLN A 281 -1.48 -2.80 -7.41
N ASN A 282 -2.68 -2.25 -7.24
CA ASN A 282 -2.88 -0.81 -7.10
C ASN A 282 -2.23 -0.28 -5.81
N ALA A 283 -2.30 -1.03 -4.70
CA ALA A 283 -1.60 -0.68 -3.47
C ALA A 283 -0.10 -0.52 -3.71
N PHE A 284 0.54 -1.43 -4.44
CA PHE A 284 1.95 -1.29 -4.80
C PHE A 284 2.20 -0.05 -5.67
N GLY A 285 1.41 0.14 -6.74
CA GLY A 285 1.54 1.29 -7.64
C GLY A 285 1.43 2.63 -6.91
N TYR A 286 0.42 2.79 -6.05
CA TYR A 286 0.25 4.01 -5.25
C TYR A 286 1.40 4.23 -4.26
N GLY A 287 1.96 3.16 -3.69
CA GLY A 287 3.15 3.24 -2.84
C GLY A 287 4.36 3.80 -3.59
N MET A 288 4.66 3.26 -4.78
CA MET A 288 5.75 3.76 -5.61
C MET A 288 5.50 5.21 -6.08
N MET A 289 4.25 5.52 -6.42
CA MET A 289 3.81 6.84 -6.84
C MET A 289 4.09 7.92 -5.77
N LEU A 290 3.76 7.61 -4.52
CA LEU A 290 4.03 8.49 -3.38
C LEU A 290 5.54 8.69 -3.12
N GLU A 291 6.33 7.64 -3.28
CA GLU A 291 7.79 7.70 -3.16
C GLU A 291 8.43 8.59 -4.23
N ASN A 292 8.03 8.43 -5.50
CA ASN A 292 8.48 9.30 -6.60
C ASN A 292 8.09 10.76 -6.37
N LEU A 293 6.86 11.02 -5.93
CA LEU A 293 6.37 12.36 -5.63
C LEU A 293 7.20 13.01 -4.51
N ARG A 294 7.46 12.28 -3.42
CA ARG A 294 8.32 12.75 -2.33
C ARG A 294 9.71 13.07 -2.83
N ALA A 295 10.34 12.16 -3.59
CA ALA A 295 11.67 12.38 -4.14
C ALA A 295 11.73 13.63 -5.04
N TYR A 296 10.76 13.80 -5.93
CA TYR A 296 10.65 15.00 -6.78
C TYR A 296 10.54 16.29 -5.96
N ILE A 297 9.67 16.31 -4.95
CA ILE A 297 9.46 17.50 -4.11
C ILE A 297 10.71 17.83 -3.29
N GLU A 298 11.39 16.80 -2.76
CA GLU A 298 12.61 16.92 -1.96
C GLU A 298 13.89 17.06 -2.81
N SER A 299 13.75 17.17 -4.14
CA SER A 299 14.87 17.32 -5.09
C SER A 299 15.89 16.18 -5.03
N LYS A 300 15.39 14.96 -4.88
CA LYS A 300 16.15 13.70 -4.93
C LYS A 300 15.90 12.97 -6.25
N ASP A 301 16.75 11.99 -6.55
CA ASP A 301 16.54 11.10 -7.69
C ASP A 301 15.27 10.27 -7.50
N LEU A 302 14.51 10.11 -8.59
CA LEU A 302 13.28 9.33 -8.60
C LEU A 302 13.61 7.84 -8.39
N PRO A 303 13.03 7.17 -7.37
CA PRO A 303 13.16 5.72 -7.21
C PRO A 303 12.66 4.93 -8.42
N THR A 304 11.66 5.45 -9.13
CA THR A 304 11.11 4.87 -10.36
C THR A 304 11.19 5.89 -11.50
N PRO A 305 12.34 6.03 -12.16
CA PRO A 305 12.58 7.12 -13.13
C PRO A 305 11.77 6.98 -14.42
N SER A 306 11.23 5.79 -14.70
CA SER A 306 10.36 5.54 -15.86
C SER A 306 8.91 5.97 -15.65
N GLY A 307 8.52 6.32 -14.41
CA GLY A 307 7.13 6.64 -14.06
C GLY A 307 6.23 5.42 -13.91
N PHE A 308 4.92 5.66 -14.00
CA PHE A 308 3.82 4.71 -13.78
C PHE A 308 2.89 4.60 -15.00
#